data_AF-A0A0C3FTR3-F1
#
_entry.id   AF-A0A0C3FTR3-F1
#
_cell.length_a   1.000
_cell.length_b   1.000
_cell.length_c   1.000
_cell.angle_alpha   90.00
_cell.angle_beta   90.00
_cell.angle_gamma   90.00
#
_symmetry.space_group_name_H-M   'P 1'
#
loop_
_entity.id
_entity.type
_entity.pdbx_description
1 polymer ?
#
loop_
_entity_poly.entity_id
_entity_poly.type
_entity_poly.pdbx_seq_one_letter_code
_entity_poly.pdbx_strand_id
1 'polypeptide(L)'
;MGGHEKIPYHLKTIHGRSNKPPNPYIRLEVDTFTARTKSIKRTSNPVWNEGFTFAALSSSTICIRAKNDAAIFKPQLLGEVAVVVETLLATGKDMQDVVLKLRTAGANGETQERGEITVRFWTEETVQASATAIAGAHQAVEDKLEDDSSPAKSMEAIVSKLKVFADIVDEAAKVWKLACVMEY
;
A
#
# COMPACT_ATOMS: atom_id res chain seq x y z
N MET A 1 12.37 -12.56 -35.87
CA MET A 1 10.96 -12.68 -35.41
C MET A 1 10.90 -13.79 -34.37
N GLY A 2 11.17 -13.47 -33.10
CA GLY A 2 11.00 -14.39 -31.98
C GLY A 2 9.85 -13.86 -31.14
N GLY A 3 8.66 -14.41 -31.36
CA GLY A 3 7.49 -14.06 -30.56
C GLY A 3 7.71 -14.56 -29.13
N HIS A 4 8.00 -13.64 -28.22
CA HIS A 4 7.83 -13.91 -26.80
C HIS A 4 6.33 -14.11 -26.57
N GLU A 5 5.92 -15.37 -26.50
CA GLU A 5 4.60 -15.77 -26.03
C GLU A 5 4.45 -15.23 -24.60
N LYS A 6 3.67 -14.15 -24.47
CA LYS A 6 3.34 -13.54 -23.19
C LYS A 6 2.43 -14.53 -22.45
N ILE A 7 3.00 -15.25 -21.48
CA ILE A 7 2.26 -16.13 -20.58
C ILE A 7 1.24 -15.23 -19.86
N PRO A 8 -0.08 -15.44 -20.02
CA PRO A 8 -1.07 -14.65 -19.29
C PRO A 8 -0.95 -14.95 -17.80
N TYR A 9 -0.91 -13.94 -16.94
CA TYR A 9 -0.82 -14.10 -15.49
C TYR A 9 -2.12 -14.73 -14.96
N HIS A 10 -1.98 -15.75 -14.11
CA HIS A 10 -3.06 -16.66 -13.73
C HIS A 10 -3.60 -16.32 -12.34
N LEU A 11 -4.92 -16.09 -12.20
CA LEU A 11 -5.59 -16.37 -10.92
C LEU A 11 -5.86 -17.88 -10.91
N LYS A 12 -4.98 -18.65 -10.28
CA LYS A 12 -5.15 -20.11 -10.17
C LYS A 12 -6.26 -20.44 -9.15
N THR A 13 -7.48 -20.49 -9.67
CA THR A 13 -8.72 -21.05 -9.12
C THR A 13 -9.03 -20.71 -7.65
N ILE A 14 -9.72 -19.59 -7.47
CA ILE A 14 -10.59 -19.48 -6.30
C ILE A 14 -11.82 -20.36 -6.56
N HIS A 15 -11.85 -21.53 -5.93
CA HIS A 15 -13.05 -22.33 -5.86
C HIS A 15 -14.09 -21.57 -5.01
N GLY A 16 -15.10 -20.98 -5.65
CA GLY A 16 -16.35 -20.73 -4.95
C GLY A 16 -16.89 -22.05 -4.38
N ARG A 17 -17.79 -22.02 -3.39
CA ARG A 17 -18.44 -23.26 -2.88
C ARG A 17 -19.32 -23.97 -3.94
N SER A 18 -19.33 -23.48 -5.18
CA SER A 18 -20.15 -23.92 -6.30
C SER A 18 -19.31 -24.04 -7.57
N ASN A 19 -19.71 -24.93 -8.49
CA ASN A 19 -19.11 -25.09 -9.82
C ASN A 19 -19.29 -23.88 -10.77
N LYS A 20 -19.88 -22.77 -10.30
CA LYS A 20 -20.10 -21.56 -11.11
C LYS A 20 -18.94 -20.57 -10.88
N PRO A 21 -18.42 -19.94 -11.95
CA PRO A 21 -17.46 -18.86 -11.82
C PRO A 21 -18.00 -17.74 -10.91
N PRO A 22 -17.16 -17.17 -10.01
CA PRO A 22 -17.60 -16.12 -9.09
C PRO A 22 -17.82 -14.79 -9.81
N ASN A 23 -18.39 -13.83 -9.08
CA ASN A 23 -18.38 -12.42 -9.44
C ASN A 23 -17.37 -11.67 -8.55
N PRO A 24 -16.06 -11.78 -8.82
CA PRO A 24 -15.06 -11.30 -7.88
C PRO A 24 -14.98 -9.77 -7.83
N TYR A 25 -14.78 -9.24 -6.63
CA TYR A 25 -14.32 -7.88 -6.36
C TYR A 25 -13.24 -7.91 -5.26
N ILE A 26 -12.43 -6.86 -5.20
CA ILE A 26 -11.42 -6.67 -4.15
C ILE A 26 -11.94 -5.67 -3.14
N ARG A 27 -11.79 -5.98 -1.85
CA ARG A 27 -11.90 -5.02 -0.76
C ARG A 27 -10.50 -4.74 -0.22
N LEU A 28 -10.14 -3.47 -0.15
CA LEU A 28 -8.89 -2.99 0.41
C LEU A 28 -9.19 -2.25 1.71
N GLU A 29 -8.46 -2.59 2.77
CA GLU A 29 -8.61 -2.02 4.11
C GLU A 29 -7.22 -1.67 4.65
N VAL A 30 -7.05 -0.42 5.09
CA VAL A 30 -5.81 0.09 5.70
C VAL A 30 -6.22 1.10 6.76
N ASP A 31 -5.90 0.85 8.03
CA ASP A 31 -6.31 1.69 9.15
C ASP A 31 -7.82 2.01 9.12
N THR A 32 -8.19 3.28 8.91
CA THR A 32 -9.59 3.74 8.78
C THR A 32 -10.09 3.77 7.33
N PHE A 33 -9.21 3.59 6.35
CA PHE A 33 -9.56 3.58 4.93
C PHE A 33 -10.14 2.23 4.53
N THR A 34 -11.27 2.26 3.82
CA THR A 34 -11.86 1.08 3.18
C THR A 34 -12.34 1.44 1.79
N ALA A 35 -11.91 0.66 0.80
CA ALA A 35 -12.39 0.79 -0.57
C ALA A 35 -12.68 -0.58 -1.17
N ARG A 36 -13.41 -0.59 -2.31
CA ARG A 36 -13.60 -1.81 -3.09
C ARG A 36 -13.63 -1.51 -4.58
N THR A 37 -13.21 -2.49 -5.37
CA THR A 37 -13.38 -2.46 -6.83
C THR A 37 -14.82 -2.80 -7.22
N LYS A 38 -15.16 -2.61 -8.50
CA LYS A 38 -16.37 -3.16 -9.11
C LYS A 38 -16.29 -4.69 -9.18
N SER A 39 -17.45 -5.32 -9.09
CA SER A 39 -17.58 -6.76 -9.29
C SER A 39 -17.51 -7.08 -10.78
N ILE A 40 -16.63 -8.01 -11.17
CA ILE A 40 -16.56 -8.52 -12.54
C ILE A 40 -17.41 -9.78 -12.63
N LYS A 41 -18.26 -9.89 -13.64
CA LYS A 41 -19.24 -10.99 -13.69
C LYS A 41 -18.59 -12.30 -14.16
N ARG A 42 -18.89 -13.39 -13.45
CA ARG A 42 -18.68 -14.78 -13.86
C ARG A 42 -17.28 -15.08 -14.38
N THR A 43 -16.25 -14.72 -13.63
CA THR A 43 -14.85 -14.98 -13.99
C THR A 43 -14.03 -15.45 -12.79
N SER A 44 -13.13 -16.38 -13.03
CA SER A 44 -12.07 -16.76 -12.09
C SER A 44 -10.73 -16.11 -12.44
N ASN A 45 -10.67 -15.21 -13.44
CA ASN A 45 -9.50 -14.42 -13.83
C ASN A 45 -9.95 -12.96 -14.07
N PRO A 46 -10.32 -12.23 -13.00
CA PRO A 46 -10.75 -10.84 -13.08
C PRO A 46 -9.61 -9.88 -13.42
N VAL A 47 -9.92 -8.86 -14.22
CA VAL A 47 -9.05 -7.71 -14.51
C VAL A 47 -9.81 -6.44 -14.16
N TRP A 48 -9.50 -5.83 -13.01
CA TRP A 48 -10.25 -4.68 -12.51
C TRP A 48 -9.78 -3.36 -13.11
N ASN A 49 -8.46 -3.13 -13.20
CA ASN A 49 -7.86 -1.86 -13.63
C ASN A 49 -8.44 -0.67 -12.85
N GLU A 50 -8.60 -0.87 -11.54
CA GLU A 50 -9.09 0.14 -10.62
C GLU A 50 -7.99 0.48 -9.63
N GLY A 51 -7.89 1.77 -9.32
CA GLY A 51 -6.94 2.25 -8.34
C GLY A 51 -7.52 3.08 -7.23
N PHE A 52 -6.81 3.08 -6.10
CA PHE A 52 -7.23 3.74 -4.87
C PHE A 52 -6.08 4.57 -4.32
N THR A 53 -6.41 5.75 -3.82
CA THR A 53 -5.46 6.63 -3.13
C THR A 53 -5.82 6.75 -1.66
N PHE A 54 -4.88 6.48 -0.76
CA PHE A 54 -5.11 6.53 0.68
C PHE A 54 -3.84 6.94 1.43
N ALA A 55 -4.03 7.45 2.65
CA ALA A 55 -2.94 7.78 3.57
C ALA A 55 -2.69 6.59 4.52
N ALA A 56 -1.44 6.18 4.69
CA ALA A 56 -1.07 5.09 5.61
C ALA A 56 0.33 5.29 6.18
N LEU A 57 0.58 4.76 7.40
CA LEU A 57 1.92 4.70 7.96
C LEU A 57 2.74 3.61 7.26
N SER A 58 4.07 3.71 7.25
CA SER A 58 4.94 2.63 6.77
C SER A 58 4.73 1.31 7.54
N SER A 59 4.36 1.42 8.83
CA SER A 59 4.02 0.29 9.71
C SER A 59 2.57 -0.19 9.57
N SER A 60 1.71 0.54 8.84
CA SER A 60 0.32 0.12 8.63
C SER A 60 0.27 -1.19 7.84
N THR A 61 -0.75 -1.99 8.12
CA THR A 61 -1.00 -3.25 7.41
C THR A 61 -2.13 -3.07 6.39
N ILE A 62 -1.84 -3.37 5.13
CA ILE A 62 -2.83 -3.41 4.07
C ILE A 62 -3.46 -4.81 4.03
N CYS A 63 -4.77 -4.87 4.23
CA CYS A 63 -5.58 -6.07 4.02
C CYS A 63 -6.27 -6.03 2.66
N ILE A 64 -5.92 -6.96 1.79
CA ILE A 64 -6.55 -7.17 0.47
C ILE A 64 -7.39 -8.44 0.54
N ARG A 65 -8.69 -8.32 0.28
CA ARG A 65 -9.64 -9.45 0.29
C ARG A 65 -10.37 -9.57 -1.04
N ALA A 66 -10.20 -10.70 -1.71
CA ALA A 66 -11.05 -11.09 -2.82
C ALA A 66 -12.37 -11.67 -2.29
N LYS A 67 -13.50 -11.20 -2.83
CA LYS A 67 -14.84 -11.63 -2.43
C LYS A 67 -15.71 -11.88 -3.65
N ASN A 68 -16.60 -12.88 -3.54
CA ASN A 68 -17.61 -13.17 -4.55
C ASN A 68 -18.89 -12.39 -4.23
N ASP A 69 -19.28 -11.50 -5.13
CA ASP A 69 -20.54 -10.77 -5.08
C ASP A 69 -21.69 -11.68 -5.52
N ALA A 70 -22.25 -12.40 -4.56
CA ALA A 70 -23.47 -13.16 -4.75
C ALA A 70 -24.64 -12.19 -4.55
N ALA A 71 -25.19 -11.63 -5.63
CA ALA A 71 -26.21 -10.57 -5.62
C ALA A 71 -27.36 -10.69 -4.58
N ILE A 72 -27.66 -11.89 -4.09
CA ILE A 72 -28.73 -12.19 -3.13
C ILE A 72 -28.19 -12.60 -1.75
N PHE A 73 -26.94 -13.05 -1.66
CA PHE A 73 -26.34 -13.59 -0.43
C PHE A 73 -25.21 -12.70 0.09
N LYS A 74 -24.84 -12.89 1.35
CA LYS A 74 -23.65 -12.25 1.90
C LYS A 74 -22.42 -12.59 1.03
N PRO A 75 -21.56 -11.61 0.69
CA PRO A 75 -20.37 -11.86 -0.09
C PRO A 75 -19.50 -12.96 0.53
N GLN A 76 -19.11 -13.94 -0.29
CA GLN A 76 -18.26 -15.04 0.14
C GLN A 76 -16.79 -14.61 0.05
N LEU A 77 -16.00 -14.83 1.11
CA LEU A 77 -14.54 -14.67 1.04
C LEU A 77 -13.95 -15.72 0.10
N LEU A 78 -13.16 -15.24 -0.85
CA LEU A 78 -12.48 -16.03 -1.85
C LEU A 78 -11.00 -16.22 -1.48
N GLY A 79 -10.38 -15.19 -0.92
CA GLY A 79 -9.03 -15.24 -0.37
C GLY A 79 -8.60 -13.88 0.15
N GLU A 80 -7.61 -13.87 1.02
CA GLU A 80 -7.06 -12.65 1.60
C GLU A 80 -5.55 -12.70 1.77
N VAL A 81 -4.95 -11.51 1.82
CA VAL A 81 -3.55 -11.30 2.18
C VAL A 81 -3.45 -10.02 3.01
N ALA A 82 -2.57 -10.04 4.01
CA ALA A 82 -2.22 -8.89 4.81
C ALA A 82 -0.72 -8.63 4.64
N VAL A 83 -0.34 -7.41 4.26
CA VAL A 83 1.06 -7.04 4.00
C VAL A 83 1.34 -5.66 4.61
N VAL A 84 2.49 -5.51 5.25
CA VAL A 84 2.93 -4.22 5.79
C VAL A 84 3.28 -3.29 4.63
N VAL A 85 2.91 -2.00 4.74
CA VAL A 85 3.16 -0.97 3.72
C VAL A 85 4.63 -0.93 3.33
N GLU A 86 5.54 -0.92 4.30
CA GLU A 86 6.99 -0.91 4.06
C GLU A 86 7.46 -2.09 3.19
N THR A 87 6.99 -3.31 3.48
CA THR A 87 7.31 -4.49 2.66
C THR A 87 6.80 -4.34 1.23
N LEU A 88 5.59 -3.80 1.06
CA LEU A 88 4.98 -3.56 -0.23
C LEU A 88 5.77 -2.53 -1.05
N LEU A 89 6.18 -1.43 -0.43
CA LEU A 89 7.00 -0.37 -1.07
C LEU A 89 8.40 -0.86 -1.44
N ALA A 90 9.03 -1.67 -0.58
CA ALA A 90 10.34 -2.26 -0.86
C ALA A 90 10.29 -3.23 -2.05
N THR A 91 9.18 -3.97 -2.18
CA THR A 91 8.99 -4.94 -3.27
C THR A 91 8.56 -4.27 -4.58
N GLY A 92 7.71 -3.25 -4.51
CA GLY A 92 7.17 -2.51 -5.65
C GLY A 92 8.02 -1.32 -6.12
N LYS A 93 9.33 -1.33 -5.83
CA LYS A 93 10.24 -0.25 -6.22
C LYS A 93 10.17 0.00 -7.73
N ASP A 94 10.21 1.28 -8.13
CA ASP A 94 10.14 1.71 -9.54
C ASP A 94 8.81 1.32 -10.24
N MET A 95 7.71 1.29 -9.49
CA MET A 95 6.36 0.98 -9.99
C MET A 95 6.25 -0.44 -10.57
N GLN A 96 7.00 -1.39 -10.00
CA GLN A 96 6.94 -2.80 -10.41
C GLN A 96 5.69 -3.50 -9.90
N ASP A 97 5.28 -4.52 -10.65
CA ASP A 97 4.17 -5.39 -10.31
C ASP A 97 4.57 -6.34 -9.16
N VAL A 98 3.76 -6.34 -8.11
CA VAL A 98 3.93 -7.21 -6.95
C VAL A 98 2.85 -8.28 -6.99
N VAL A 99 3.26 -9.54 -6.99
CA VAL A 99 2.33 -10.68 -6.96
C VAL A 99 2.15 -11.16 -5.53
N LEU A 100 0.90 -11.11 -5.03
CA LEU A 100 0.56 -11.49 -3.67
C LEU A 100 -0.32 -12.75 -3.65
N LYS A 101 0.05 -13.72 -2.83
CA LYS A 101 -0.70 -14.97 -2.63
C LYS A 101 -1.89 -14.75 -1.70
N LEU A 102 -3.10 -15.00 -2.21
CA LEU A 102 -4.34 -14.97 -1.47
C LEU A 102 -4.57 -16.32 -0.78
N ARG A 103 -4.96 -16.25 0.50
CA ARG A 103 -5.13 -17.43 1.34
C ARG A 103 -6.44 -17.41 2.11
N THR A 104 -6.89 -18.57 2.58
CA THR A 104 -8.01 -18.72 3.53
C THR A 104 -7.66 -19.74 4.60
N ALA A 105 -8.36 -19.72 5.73
CA ALA A 105 -8.36 -20.86 6.65
C ALA A 105 -8.85 -22.13 5.93
N GLY A 106 -8.05 -23.18 6.01
CA GLY A 106 -8.35 -24.54 5.57
C GLY A 106 -9.17 -25.29 6.62
N ALA A 107 -9.67 -26.47 6.25
CA ALA A 107 -10.58 -27.27 7.08
C ALA A 107 -9.98 -27.66 8.45
N ASN A 108 -8.66 -27.78 8.53
CA ASN A 108 -7.94 -28.26 9.72
C ASN A 108 -7.16 -27.13 10.43
N GLY A 109 -7.47 -25.86 10.14
CA GLY A 109 -6.72 -24.71 10.66
C GLY A 109 -5.44 -24.38 9.89
N GLU A 110 -5.03 -25.22 8.93
CA GLU A 110 -3.95 -24.91 8.00
C GLU A 110 -4.33 -23.77 7.05
N THR A 111 -3.35 -23.04 6.54
CA THR A 111 -3.61 -22.00 5.55
C THR A 111 -3.66 -22.58 4.15
N GLN A 112 -4.76 -22.35 3.44
CA GLN A 112 -4.94 -22.80 2.05
C GLN A 112 -4.72 -21.65 1.07
N GLU A 113 -3.80 -21.83 0.11
CA GLU A 113 -3.65 -20.92 -1.02
C GLU A 113 -4.86 -21.02 -1.96
N ARG A 114 -5.40 -19.86 -2.36
CA ARG A 114 -6.63 -19.75 -3.17
C ARG A 114 -6.40 -19.11 -4.53
N GLY A 115 -5.23 -18.52 -4.74
CA GLY A 115 -4.88 -17.80 -5.95
C GLY A 115 -3.92 -16.66 -5.65
N GLU A 116 -3.67 -15.82 -6.65
CA GLU A 116 -2.73 -14.72 -6.58
C GLU A 116 -3.37 -13.44 -7.10
N ILE A 117 -2.87 -12.31 -6.64
CA ILE A 117 -3.29 -10.99 -7.12
C ILE A 117 -2.07 -10.13 -7.42
N THR A 118 -2.07 -9.53 -8.59
CA THR A 118 -1.04 -8.57 -9.00
C THR A 118 -1.48 -7.18 -8.62
N VAL A 119 -0.56 -6.44 -8.01
CA VAL A 119 -0.78 -5.10 -7.49
C VAL A 119 0.44 -4.23 -7.76
N ARG A 120 0.22 -3.00 -8.17
CA ARG A 120 1.28 -2.00 -8.33
C ARG A 120 1.06 -0.90 -7.32
N PHE A 121 2.04 -0.66 -6.45
CA PHE A 121 1.99 0.38 -5.42
C PHE A 121 3.06 1.42 -5.68
N TRP A 122 2.73 2.70 -5.48
CA TRP A 122 3.70 3.77 -5.45
C TRP A 122 3.26 4.88 -4.52
N THR A 123 4.23 5.71 -4.15
CA THR A 123 4.05 6.87 -3.30
C THR A 123 3.82 8.08 -4.19
N GLU A 124 2.73 8.83 -4.00
CA GLU A 124 2.62 10.14 -4.62
C GLU A 124 3.56 11.11 -3.90
N GLU A 125 4.44 11.76 -4.68
CA GLU A 125 5.43 12.70 -4.17
C GLU A 125 4.71 13.94 -3.62
N THR A 126 4.48 13.99 -2.31
CA THR A 126 3.99 15.22 -1.66
C THR A 126 4.65 15.52 -0.31
N VAL A 127 5.59 14.69 0.18
CA VAL A 127 6.18 14.89 1.53
C VAL A 127 7.72 14.89 1.56
N GLN A 128 8.40 14.35 0.55
CA GLN A 128 9.87 14.27 0.55
C GLN A 128 10.56 15.63 0.30
N ALA A 129 9.96 16.49 -0.53
CA ALA A 129 10.51 17.83 -0.83
C ALA A 129 10.54 18.72 0.42
N SER A 130 9.50 18.66 1.25
CA SER A 130 9.45 19.38 2.54
C SER A 130 10.46 18.82 3.54
N ALA A 131 10.59 17.49 3.67
CA ALA A 131 11.55 16.88 4.59
C ALA A 131 13.02 17.18 4.21
N THR A 132 13.35 17.11 2.92
CA THR A 132 14.70 17.43 2.41
C THR A 132 15.03 18.91 2.55
N ALA A 133 14.06 19.80 2.30
CA ALA A 133 14.24 21.24 2.51
C ALA A 133 14.48 21.58 3.99
N ILE A 134 13.83 20.86 4.91
CA ILE A 134 14.00 21.06 6.36
C ILE A 134 15.33 20.47 6.85
N ALA A 135 15.75 19.29 6.38
CA ALA A 135 17.06 18.73 6.70
C ALA A 135 18.20 19.65 6.23
N GLY A 136 18.07 20.24 5.03
CA GLY A 136 19.00 21.25 4.53
C GLY A 136 19.02 22.52 5.38
N ALA A 137 17.85 22.98 5.87
CA ALA A 137 17.76 24.12 6.78
C ALA A 137 18.37 23.82 8.17
N HIS A 138 18.24 22.60 8.69
CA HIS A 138 18.85 22.18 9.96
C HIS A 138 20.39 22.20 9.86
N GLN A 139 20.94 21.61 8.79
CA GLN A 139 22.40 21.55 8.58
C GLN A 139 23.03 22.96 8.46
N ALA A 140 22.34 23.89 7.80
CA ALA A 140 22.82 25.27 7.62
C ALA A 140 22.79 26.12 8.91
N VAL A 141 22.05 25.68 9.93
CA VAL A 141 21.97 26.35 11.24
C VAL A 141 23.02 25.77 12.21
N GLU A 142 23.31 24.47 12.12
CA GLU A 142 24.33 23.81 12.94
C GLU A 142 25.75 24.37 12.64
N ASP A 143 26.07 24.59 11.36
CA ASP A 143 27.36 25.18 10.93
C ASP A 143 27.60 26.62 11.44
N LYS A 144 26.58 27.28 12.02
CA LYS A 144 26.68 28.66 12.55
C LYS A 144 26.80 28.74 14.08
N LEU A 145 26.93 27.61 14.79
CA LEU A 145 26.96 27.53 16.26
C LEU A 145 28.29 27.93 16.93
N GLU A 146 29.34 28.31 16.18
CA GLU A 146 30.67 28.56 16.77
C GLU A 146 31.04 30.04 17.02
N ASP A 147 30.15 31.03 16.81
CA ASP A 147 30.52 32.44 17.01
C ASP A 147 29.59 33.24 17.96
N ASP A 148 30.21 34.21 18.65
CA ASP A 148 30.10 34.59 20.07
C ASP A 148 28.88 35.45 20.51
N SER A 149 28.54 35.28 21.80
CA SER A 149 27.85 36.20 22.74
C SER A 149 26.39 36.69 22.50
N SER A 150 25.49 36.28 23.41
CA SER A 150 24.29 37.01 23.92
C SER A 150 22.92 37.05 23.19
N PRO A 151 22.68 36.45 22.01
CA PRO A 151 21.33 36.07 21.56
C PRO A 151 21.04 34.56 21.70
N ALA A 152 21.97 33.80 22.29
CA ALA A 152 21.97 32.34 22.37
C ALA A 152 20.66 31.74 22.92
N LYS A 153 20.05 32.30 23.97
CA LYS A 153 18.78 31.77 24.52
C LYS A 153 17.59 31.93 23.57
N SER A 154 17.51 33.04 22.84
CA SER A 154 16.46 33.25 21.83
C SER A 154 16.69 32.37 20.61
N MET A 155 17.96 32.15 20.27
CA MET A 155 18.38 31.29 19.16
C MET A 155 18.18 29.80 19.47
N GLU A 156 18.52 29.33 20.67
CA GLU A 156 18.20 27.98 21.15
C GLU A 156 16.69 27.73 21.18
N ALA A 157 15.89 28.74 21.55
CA ALA A 157 14.44 28.65 21.49
C ALA A 157 13.92 28.52 20.05
N ILE A 158 14.56 29.17 19.07
CA ILE A 158 14.24 29.04 17.65
C ILE A 158 14.67 27.65 17.14
N VAL A 159 15.88 27.20 17.46
CA VAL A 159 16.40 25.87 17.09
C VAL A 159 15.54 24.75 17.67
N SER A 160 15.16 24.86 18.94
CA SER A 160 14.29 23.87 19.59
C SER A 160 12.92 23.80 18.92
N LYS A 161 12.34 24.94 18.54
CA LYS A 161 11.06 24.98 17.80
C LYS A 161 11.21 24.37 16.41
N LEU A 162 12.30 24.65 15.70
CA LEU A 162 12.59 24.04 14.40
C LEU A 162 12.79 22.53 14.50
N LYS A 163 13.45 22.05 15.56
CA LYS A 163 13.61 20.61 15.84
C LYS A 163 12.25 19.93 16.02
N VAL A 164 11.37 20.52 16.82
CA VAL A 164 10.00 20.01 16.99
C VAL A 164 9.24 19.98 15.66
N PHE A 165 9.38 21.02 14.82
CA PHE A 165 8.80 21.00 13.47
C PHE A 165 9.42 19.93 12.58
N ALA A 166 10.73 19.72 12.63
CA ALA A 166 11.41 18.67 11.88
C ALA A 166 10.95 17.28 12.31
N ASP A 167 10.81 17.04 13.62
CA ASP A 167 10.29 15.79 14.17
C ASP A 167 8.82 15.56 13.74
N ILE A 168 7.99 16.62 13.75
CA ILE A 168 6.61 16.56 13.24
C ILE A 168 6.58 16.25 11.74
N VAL A 169 7.51 16.82 10.96
CA VAL A 169 7.57 16.56 9.51
C VAL A 169 8.16 15.19 9.20
N ASP A 170 9.12 14.69 9.98
CA ASP A 170 9.58 13.30 9.90
C ASP A 170 8.45 12.31 10.24
N GLU A 171 7.64 12.63 11.25
CA GLU A 171 6.44 11.87 11.59
C GLU A 171 5.38 11.96 10.48
N ALA A 172 5.22 13.12 9.86
CA ALA A 172 4.33 13.31 8.71
C ALA A 172 4.87 12.64 7.43
N ALA A 173 6.19 12.51 7.27
CA ALA A 173 6.84 11.77 6.19
C ALA A 173 6.60 10.26 6.31
N LYS A 174 6.17 9.77 7.47
CA LYS A 174 5.70 8.39 7.64
C LYS A 174 4.31 8.18 7.05
N VAL A 175 3.56 9.24 6.71
CA VAL A 175 2.24 9.17 6.08
C VAL A 175 2.40 9.17 4.56
N TRP A 176 2.24 8.00 3.96
CA TRP A 176 2.34 7.83 2.52
C TRP A 176 0.96 8.01 1.87
N LYS A 177 0.88 8.90 0.89
CA LYS A 177 -0.24 8.92 -0.07
C LYS A 177 0.02 7.81 -1.09
N LEU A 178 -0.52 6.64 -0.84
CA LEU A 178 -0.33 5.46 -1.67
C LEU A 178 -1.39 5.40 -2.73
N ALA A 179 -0.98 5.24 -3.97
CA ALA A 179 -1.85 4.80 -5.05
C ALA A 179 -1.57 3.33 -5.35
N CYS A 180 -2.62 2.53 -5.47
CA CYS A 180 -2.53 1.13 -5.90
C CYS A 180 -3.35 0.96 -7.17
N VAL A 181 -2.86 0.19 -8.15
CA VAL A 181 -3.68 -0.34 -9.25
C VAL A 181 -3.64 -1.86 -9.18
N MET A 182 -4.81 -2.48 -9.23
CA MET A 182 -4.97 -3.93 -9.32
C MET A 182 -4.92 -4.31 -10.81
N GLU A 183 -3.72 -4.57 -11.33
CA GLU A 183 -3.42 -4.71 -12.77
C GLU A 183 -2.57 -5.97 -13.05
N TYR A 184 -2.91 -6.65 -14.15
CA TYR A 184 -2.21 -7.72 -14.90
C TYR A 184 -2.10 -9.15 -14.32
#